data_AF-A0A1I8GL34-F1
#
_entry.id   AF-A0A1I8GL34-F1
#
_cell.length_a   1.000
_cell.length_b   1.000
_cell.length_c   1.000
_cell.angle_alpha   90.00
_cell.angle_beta   90.00
_cell.angle_gamma   90.00
#
_symmetry.space_group_name_H-M   'P 1'
#
loop_
_entity.id
_entity.type
_entity.pdbx_description
1 polymer ?
#
loop_
_entity_poly.entity_id
_entity_poly.type
_entity_poly.pdbx_seq_one_letter_code
_entity_poly.pdbx_strand_id
1 'polypeptide(L)'
;VSLYPTVQSKDPYPIGHPVHHPTPQTLDSDALASYFGISKVTVLPPSDLHILLLPYRKKLFVGLCRTCMEQQQQCSGEYCHHSDQERALTGTWATPELRKAFQLGYRLQVVHSLAYWTEQRTGLFSDYVSTFLKLKAESSGSPGMSDEDKAAYIADFYAKEGVTLDKVEPNPGLRFVAKIFLNSLWGHFCQHDDLTSTEIVSSYEDWLARLTDPNLKVKACEPIGSEFMLLEYRHRYFNQWPFRYSNVPIGVFTTTQAQLRLYEALEGLGERAICCDTDSKGRLPAFRDSEGQWEPPHGTSLGMWTDEVPAGSRMTDFVSGGPKLYTYIVENAAGVPSQVLKCKGIRLTPEIRESSDDLRNTLLHGGSLQLPQFQFRRDKASSWVAGTPEQLRYRWATAPIHTVSMDKTFQRVLTKRVYEACSRPYACQFCAYLREMSLVLRCVSTTREGDEDVEKPYLQANIIRMRTDDKREKLIRELQLDWVNTSSFQEGIQIYWPGNWSSSAHLQ
;
A
#
# COMPACT_ATOMS: atom_id res chain seq x y z
N VAL A 1 9.07 -0.81 16.58
CA VAL A 1 7.76 -0.88 17.28
C VAL A 1 6.78 0.17 16.79
N SER A 2 5.73 -0.23 16.07
CA SER A 2 4.56 0.61 15.77
C SER A 2 4.89 1.98 15.14
N LEU A 3 5.42 1.96 13.90
CA LEU A 3 5.81 3.18 13.16
C LEU A 3 4.69 4.21 13.02
N TYR A 4 3.54 3.85 12.44
CA TYR A 4 2.45 4.83 12.25
C TYR A 4 1.88 5.39 13.56
N PRO A 5 1.67 4.58 14.63
CA PRO A 5 1.29 5.12 15.94
C PRO A 5 2.33 6.07 16.54
N THR A 6 3.62 5.81 16.31
CA THR A 6 4.69 6.74 16.72
C THR A 6 4.49 8.09 16.03
N VAL A 7 4.21 8.07 14.73
CA VAL A 7 3.96 9.30 13.97
C VAL A 7 2.73 10.04 14.48
N GLN A 8 1.62 9.34 14.68
CA GLN A 8 0.40 9.91 15.24
C GLN A 8 0.61 10.57 16.61
N SER A 9 1.53 10.04 17.41
CA SER A 9 1.82 10.57 18.74
C SER A 9 2.91 11.64 18.78
N LYS A 10 3.91 11.60 17.90
CA LYS A 10 5.16 12.38 18.05
C LYS A 10 5.43 13.38 16.91
N ASP A 11 4.70 13.32 15.80
CA ASP A 11 4.91 14.19 14.64
C ASP A 11 3.82 15.26 14.49
N PRO A 12 4.11 16.38 13.79
CA PRO A 12 3.15 17.45 13.57
C PRO A 12 2.09 17.08 12.53
N TYR A 13 0.85 17.50 12.80
CA TYR A 13 -0.30 17.41 11.89
C TYR A 13 -0.90 18.79 11.63
N PRO A 14 -1.51 19.00 10.45
CA PRO A 14 -2.18 20.25 10.12
C PRO A 14 -3.46 20.46 10.94
N ILE A 15 -3.74 21.70 11.33
CA ILE A 15 -4.95 22.11 12.04
C ILE A 15 -5.73 23.12 11.20
N GLY A 16 -7.05 22.92 11.11
CA GLY A 16 -7.95 23.80 10.37
C GLY A 16 -7.95 23.55 8.86
N HIS A 17 -8.38 24.56 8.10
CA HIS A 17 -8.51 24.50 6.65
C HIS A 17 -7.21 24.95 5.95
N PRO A 18 -6.84 24.32 4.82
CA PRO A 18 -5.70 24.77 4.05
C PRO A 18 -5.97 26.12 3.38
N VAL A 19 -4.91 26.90 3.24
CA VAL A 19 -4.84 28.12 2.43
C VAL A 19 -4.13 27.80 1.12
N HIS A 20 -4.69 28.26 0.01
CA HIS A 20 -4.03 28.17 -1.29
C HIS A 20 -3.07 29.33 -1.48
N HIS A 21 -1.82 29.03 -1.81
CA HIS A 21 -0.86 30.08 -2.14
C HIS A 21 -1.27 30.76 -3.46
N PRO A 22 -1.31 32.10 -3.54
CA PRO A 22 -1.83 32.81 -4.71
C PRO A 22 -0.87 32.77 -5.91
N THR A 23 0.44 32.81 -5.66
CA THR A 23 1.49 32.83 -6.70
C THR A 23 2.52 31.72 -6.48
N PRO A 24 2.13 30.43 -6.47
CA PRO A 24 3.03 29.35 -6.11
C PRO A 24 4.26 29.27 -7.02
N GLN A 25 4.13 29.65 -8.29
CA GLN A 25 5.20 29.58 -9.30
C GLN A 25 6.39 30.49 -8.98
N THR A 26 6.23 31.49 -8.10
CA THR A 26 7.31 32.38 -7.68
C THR A 26 8.14 31.82 -6.52
N LEU A 27 7.73 30.69 -5.94
CA LEU A 27 8.43 30.07 -4.83
C LEU A 27 9.67 29.31 -5.33
N ASP A 28 10.81 29.58 -4.70
CA ASP A 28 11.99 28.74 -4.79
C ASP A 28 11.93 27.56 -3.81
N SER A 29 13.00 26.77 -3.75
CA SER A 29 13.07 25.58 -2.89
C SER A 29 12.98 25.91 -1.41
N ASP A 30 13.61 27.00 -0.98
CA ASP A 30 13.72 27.38 0.44
C ASP A 30 12.40 27.95 0.93
N ALA A 31 11.80 28.84 0.13
CA ALA A 31 10.48 29.38 0.38
C ALA A 31 9.43 28.27 0.42
N LEU A 32 9.44 27.33 -0.54
CA LEU A 32 8.51 26.19 -0.52
C LEU A 32 8.72 25.29 0.70
N ALA A 33 9.98 25.00 1.06
CA ALA A 33 10.30 24.15 2.19
C ALA A 33 9.96 24.76 3.55
N SER A 34 9.76 26.09 3.62
CA SER A 34 9.31 26.79 4.83
C SER A 34 7.84 26.56 5.16
N TYR A 35 7.00 26.26 4.16
CA TYR A 35 5.59 25.98 4.37
C TYR A 35 5.35 24.59 4.96
N PHE A 36 4.27 24.46 5.73
CA PHE A 36 3.71 23.17 6.15
C PHE A 36 2.43 22.89 5.35
N GLY A 37 2.58 22.15 4.27
CA GLY A 37 1.54 21.92 3.29
C GLY A 37 1.77 20.75 2.36
N ILE A 38 0.94 20.68 1.33
CA ILE A 38 0.99 19.73 0.23
C ILE A 38 1.15 20.51 -1.06
N SER A 39 2.13 20.14 -1.87
CA SER A 39 2.49 20.86 -3.08
C SER A 39 2.55 19.94 -4.29
N LYS A 40 2.04 20.42 -5.42
CA LYS A 40 2.28 19.82 -6.73
C LYS A 40 3.47 20.53 -7.34
N VAL A 41 4.55 19.80 -7.59
CA VAL A 41 5.80 20.36 -8.11
C VAL A 41 6.35 19.53 -9.26
N THR A 42 7.19 20.16 -10.06
CA THR A 42 8.16 19.48 -10.91
C THR A 42 9.53 19.64 -10.29
N VAL A 43 10.18 18.52 -10.02
CA VAL A 43 11.53 18.46 -9.44
C VAL A 43 12.42 17.59 -10.31
N LEU A 44 13.68 17.98 -10.42
CA LEU A 44 14.71 17.24 -11.09
C LEU A 44 15.52 16.47 -10.07
N PRO A 45 15.47 15.12 -10.07
CA PRO A 45 16.26 14.33 -9.16
C PRO A 45 17.77 14.51 -9.40
N PRO A 46 18.60 14.32 -8.36
CA PRO A 46 20.05 14.22 -8.53
C PRO A 46 20.41 13.05 -9.45
N SER A 47 21.63 13.09 -9.97
CA SER A 47 22.10 12.09 -10.92
C SER A 47 22.68 10.85 -10.27
N ASP A 48 22.88 10.78 -8.96
CA ASP A 48 23.67 9.74 -8.29
C ASP A 48 23.21 9.42 -6.85
N LEU A 49 21.94 9.62 -6.53
CA LEU A 49 21.44 9.36 -5.19
C LEU A 49 21.31 7.86 -4.88
N HIS A 50 21.96 7.45 -3.79
CA HIS A 50 21.94 6.08 -3.29
C HIS A 50 20.53 5.67 -2.81
N ILE A 51 20.03 6.26 -1.73
CA ILE A 51 18.70 5.89 -1.20
C ILE A 51 17.66 6.80 -1.87
N LEU A 52 16.77 6.21 -2.66
CA LEU A 52 15.76 6.97 -3.39
C LEU A 52 14.64 7.44 -2.47
N LEU A 53 14.15 8.67 -2.65
CA LEU A 53 13.11 9.26 -1.81
C LEU A 53 11.75 9.35 -2.51
N LEU A 54 11.64 10.17 -3.57
CA LEU A 54 10.33 10.57 -4.10
C LEU A 54 9.67 9.51 -5.00
N PRO A 55 8.43 9.08 -4.71
CA PRO A 55 7.72 8.11 -5.54
C PRO A 55 7.10 8.71 -6.81
N TYR A 56 7.01 7.89 -7.86
CA TYR A 56 6.36 8.15 -9.14
C TYR A 56 5.04 7.38 -9.30
N ARG A 57 3.93 8.13 -9.32
CA ARG A 57 2.57 7.62 -9.08
C ARG A 57 2.01 6.66 -10.11
N LYS A 58 2.50 6.60 -11.36
CA LYS A 58 1.87 5.72 -12.36
C LYS A 58 1.93 4.22 -11.98
N LYS A 59 2.95 3.79 -11.23
CA LYS A 59 3.18 2.37 -10.88
C LYS A 59 3.91 2.14 -9.53
N LEU A 60 3.82 3.08 -8.58
CA LEU A 60 4.56 3.05 -7.29
C LEU A 60 6.07 2.76 -7.47
N PHE A 61 6.70 3.36 -8.49
CA PHE A 61 8.15 3.29 -8.66
C PHE A 61 8.83 4.41 -7.90
N VAL A 62 10.08 4.23 -7.51
CA VAL A 62 10.95 5.29 -6.99
C VAL A 62 12.20 5.28 -7.86
N GLY A 63 12.62 6.44 -8.33
CA GLY A 63 13.65 6.50 -9.36
C GLY A 63 14.08 7.93 -9.63
N LEU A 64 15.21 8.07 -10.30
CA LEU A 64 15.80 9.38 -10.59
C LEU A 64 15.52 9.85 -12.03
N CYS A 65 14.79 9.05 -12.81
CA CYS A 65 14.37 9.40 -14.16
C CYS A 65 12.93 8.93 -14.43
N ARG A 66 12.04 9.88 -14.72
CA ARG A 66 10.66 9.60 -15.14
C ARG A 66 10.62 8.67 -16.36
N THR A 67 11.34 8.98 -17.43
CA THR A 67 11.29 8.20 -18.68
C THR A 67 11.72 6.75 -18.47
N CYS A 68 12.81 6.49 -17.73
CA CYS A 68 13.22 5.12 -17.37
C CYS A 68 12.13 4.38 -16.59
N MET A 69 11.49 5.04 -15.64
CA MET A 69 10.40 4.44 -14.86
C MET A 69 9.16 4.13 -15.72
N GLU A 70 8.85 4.97 -16.71
CA GLU A 70 7.71 4.78 -17.60
C GLU A 70 7.93 3.67 -18.62
N GLN A 71 9.10 3.66 -19.26
CA GLN A 71 9.48 2.64 -20.24
C GLN A 71 9.77 1.28 -19.60
N GLN A 72 9.94 1.24 -18.27
CA GLN A 72 10.38 0.04 -17.52
C GLN A 72 11.69 -0.54 -18.07
N GLN A 73 12.46 0.29 -18.76
CA GLN A 73 13.72 -0.07 -19.39
C GLN A 73 14.86 0.57 -18.60
N GLN A 74 15.90 -0.23 -18.42
CA GLN A 74 17.17 0.23 -17.87
C GLN A 74 17.93 0.87 -19.03
N CYS A 75 18.43 2.09 -18.87
CA CYS A 75 19.41 2.61 -19.81
C CYS A 75 20.59 1.64 -19.83
N SER A 76 21.02 1.21 -21.01
CA SER A 76 22.07 0.21 -21.21
C SER A 76 23.48 0.70 -20.89
N GLY A 77 23.61 1.86 -20.24
CA GLY A 77 24.88 2.49 -19.87
C GLY A 77 24.95 2.79 -18.37
N GLU A 78 26.16 3.11 -17.91
CA GLU A 78 26.48 3.45 -16.51
C GLU A 78 25.67 4.67 -16.01
N TYR A 79 25.23 5.53 -16.94
CA TYR A 79 24.45 6.74 -16.68
C TYR A 79 23.19 6.80 -17.54
N CYS A 80 22.15 7.40 -16.99
CA CYS A 80 20.94 7.73 -17.73
C CYS A 80 21.24 8.86 -18.73
N HIS A 81 21.06 8.60 -20.03
CA HIS A 81 21.29 9.59 -21.10
C HIS A 81 20.08 10.50 -21.39
N HIS A 82 18.99 10.33 -20.64
CA HIS A 82 17.83 11.21 -20.77
C HIS A 82 18.15 12.63 -20.29
N SER A 83 17.61 13.61 -20.99
CA SER A 83 17.69 15.02 -20.65
C SER A 83 17.04 15.33 -19.28
N ASP A 84 17.38 16.47 -18.71
CA ASP A 84 16.79 16.94 -17.45
C ASP A 84 15.25 17.03 -17.52
N GLN A 85 14.70 17.42 -18.68
CA GLN A 85 13.25 17.48 -18.89
C GLN A 85 12.60 16.10 -18.94
N GLU A 86 13.30 15.10 -19.47
CA GLU A 86 12.85 13.70 -19.51
C GLU A 86 12.94 13.03 -18.14
N ARG A 87 13.97 13.38 -17.36
CA ARG A 87 14.19 12.87 -16.00
C ARG A 87 13.24 13.44 -14.97
N ALA A 88 12.87 14.71 -15.11
CA ALA A 88 12.08 15.45 -14.14
C ALA A 88 10.80 14.73 -13.72
N LEU A 89 10.55 14.71 -12.41
CA LEU A 89 9.39 14.11 -11.79
C LEU A 89 8.35 15.20 -11.55
N THR A 90 7.11 14.96 -12.00
CA THR A 90 5.97 15.80 -11.64
C THR A 90 5.02 15.00 -10.78
N GLY A 91 4.69 15.53 -9.60
CA GLY A 91 3.88 14.83 -8.61
C GLY A 91 3.40 15.75 -7.52
N THR A 92 2.71 15.17 -6.54
CA THR A 92 2.14 15.88 -5.39
C THR A 92 2.67 15.23 -4.13
N TRP A 93 3.40 16.01 -3.33
CA TRP A 93 4.09 15.55 -2.13
C TRP A 93 3.84 16.53 -0.99
N ALA A 94 3.98 16.04 0.25
CA ALA A 94 3.99 16.92 1.40
C ALA A 94 5.32 17.68 1.48
N THR A 95 5.25 18.93 1.92
CA THR A 95 6.41 19.82 2.08
C THR A 95 7.53 19.26 2.97
N PRO A 96 7.30 18.45 4.04
CA PRO A 96 8.40 17.79 4.75
C PRO A 96 9.20 16.81 3.87
N GLU A 97 8.52 16.09 2.97
CA GLU A 97 9.17 15.18 2.02
C GLU A 97 9.99 15.96 0.98
N LEU A 98 9.44 17.08 0.48
CA LEU A 98 10.14 17.97 -0.44
C LEU A 98 11.36 18.62 0.21
N ARG A 99 11.26 19.03 1.48
CA ARG A 99 12.38 19.56 2.26
C ARG A 99 13.54 18.54 2.31
N LYS A 100 13.24 17.28 2.64
CA LYS A 100 14.26 16.21 2.62
C LYS A 100 14.78 15.97 1.20
N ALA A 101 13.93 16.02 0.17
CA ALA A 101 14.37 15.89 -1.22
C ALA A 101 15.39 16.98 -1.60
N PHE A 102 15.16 18.24 -1.23
CA PHE A 102 16.09 19.33 -1.53
C PHE A 102 17.44 19.14 -0.83
N GLN A 103 17.45 18.66 0.42
CA GLN A 103 18.67 18.29 1.14
C GLN A 103 19.47 17.17 0.44
N LEU A 104 18.77 16.29 -0.28
CA LEU A 104 19.37 15.20 -1.06
C LEU A 104 19.77 15.61 -2.49
N GLY A 105 19.69 16.91 -2.83
CA GLY A 105 20.11 17.43 -4.13
C GLY A 105 19.04 17.40 -5.22
N TYR A 106 17.76 17.17 -4.87
CA TYR A 106 16.68 17.40 -5.83
C TYR A 106 16.55 18.89 -6.13
N ARG A 107 16.53 19.26 -7.41
CA ARG A 107 16.41 20.66 -7.85
C ARG A 107 14.95 20.98 -8.17
N LEU A 108 14.39 22.01 -7.54
CA LEU A 108 13.06 22.50 -7.87
C LEU A 108 13.07 23.14 -9.25
N GLN A 109 12.13 22.75 -10.12
CA GLN A 109 11.93 23.40 -11.42
C GLN A 109 10.72 24.33 -11.38
N VAL A 110 9.56 23.84 -10.93
CA VAL A 110 8.30 24.60 -10.90
C VAL A 110 7.43 24.14 -9.74
N VAL A 111 6.78 25.08 -9.06
CA VAL A 111 5.66 24.82 -8.15
C VAL A 111 4.35 25.12 -8.88
N HIS A 112 3.55 24.07 -9.12
CA HIS A 112 2.26 24.21 -9.82
C HIS A 112 1.15 24.68 -8.90
N SER A 113 1.12 24.18 -7.67
CA SER A 113 0.11 24.54 -6.68
C SER A 113 0.60 24.21 -5.27
N LEU A 114 0.32 25.07 -4.30
CA LEU A 114 0.58 24.82 -2.89
C LEU A 114 -0.68 25.07 -2.08
N ALA A 115 -1.07 24.08 -1.27
CA ALA A 115 -2.05 24.20 -0.20
C ALA A 115 -1.31 24.01 1.13
N TYR A 116 -1.36 24.99 2.03
CA TYR A 116 -0.62 24.96 3.29
C TYR A 116 -1.52 25.28 4.48
N TRP A 117 -1.07 24.90 5.68
CA TRP A 117 -1.74 25.20 6.94
C TRP A 117 -0.90 26.19 7.73
N THR A 118 -1.56 27.16 8.33
CA THR A 118 -0.92 28.16 9.20
C THR A 118 -0.69 27.61 10.61
N GLU A 119 -1.47 26.61 11.02
CA GLU A 119 -1.36 25.97 12.32
C GLU A 119 -1.05 24.46 12.16
N GLN A 120 -0.16 23.97 13.02
CA GLN A 120 0.17 22.56 13.14
C GLN A 120 0.28 22.19 14.62
N ARG A 121 -0.05 20.94 14.94
CA ARG A 121 0.03 20.42 16.30
C ARG A 121 0.76 19.09 16.32
N THR A 122 1.78 19.00 17.16
CA THR A 122 2.43 17.74 17.53
C THR A 122 1.62 17.04 18.61
N GLY A 123 1.53 15.71 18.54
CA GLY A 123 0.80 14.91 19.53
C GLY A 123 -0.72 15.05 19.44
N LEU A 124 -1.25 15.42 18.27
CA LEU A 124 -2.69 15.53 18.02
C LEU A 124 -3.46 14.25 18.38
N PHE A 125 -2.84 13.08 18.18
CA PHE A 125 -3.44 11.77 18.50
C PHE A 125 -2.72 11.05 19.65
N SER A 126 -1.92 11.78 20.44
CA SER A 126 -1.14 11.19 21.54
C SER A 126 -2.03 10.45 22.55
N ASP A 127 -3.14 11.06 22.98
CA ASP A 127 -4.08 10.44 23.94
C ASP A 127 -4.69 9.13 23.39
N TYR A 128 -5.05 9.11 22.11
CA TYR A 128 -5.56 7.90 21.44
C TYR A 128 -4.48 6.81 21.42
N VAL A 129 -3.25 7.18 21.01
CA VAL A 129 -2.12 6.25 20.96
C VAL A 129 -1.82 5.71 22.35
N SER A 130 -1.73 6.56 23.37
CA SER A 130 -1.50 6.18 24.77
C SER A 130 -2.55 5.20 25.29
N THR A 131 -3.83 5.45 24.99
CA THR A 131 -4.95 4.57 25.39
C THR A 131 -4.78 3.15 24.85
N PHE A 132 -4.56 3.00 23.55
CA PHE A 132 -4.44 1.67 22.94
C PHE A 132 -3.06 1.05 23.14
N LEU A 133 -2.02 1.85 23.37
CA LEU A 133 -0.70 1.38 23.74
C LEU A 133 -0.71 0.78 25.15
N LYS A 134 -1.38 1.45 26.12
CA LYS A 134 -1.65 0.92 27.46
C LYS A 134 -2.34 -0.43 27.38
N LEU A 135 -3.51 -0.48 26.73
CA LEU A 135 -4.31 -1.70 26.61
C LEU A 135 -3.52 -2.85 25.97
N LYS A 136 -2.71 -2.54 24.95
CA LYS A 136 -1.84 -3.50 24.28
C LYS A 136 -0.74 -4.01 25.22
N ALA A 137 -0.14 -3.16 26.05
CA ALA A 137 0.92 -3.52 26.99
C ALA A 137 0.37 -4.38 28.14
N GLU A 138 -0.70 -3.93 28.78
CA GLU A 138 -1.45 -4.65 29.82
C GLU A 138 -1.84 -6.06 29.36
N SER A 139 -2.41 -6.16 28.16
CA SER A 139 -2.89 -7.43 27.59
C SER A 139 -1.77 -8.32 27.03
N SER A 140 -0.55 -7.80 26.89
CA SER A 140 0.55 -8.63 26.38
C SER A 140 0.89 -9.70 27.40
N GLY A 141 1.01 -9.34 28.68
CA GLY A 141 1.43 -10.23 29.76
C GLY A 141 2.74 -10.97 29.46
N SER A 142 3.29 -11.63 30.47
CA SER A 142 4.23 -12.73 30.23
C SER A 142 3.96 -13.82 31.25
N PRO A 143 3.69 -15.07 30.83
CA PRO A 143 3.55 -16.17 31.77
C PRO A 143 4.82 -16.32 32.60
N GLY A 144 4.71 -16.29 33.94
CA GLY A 144 5.82 -16.57 34.85
C GLY A 144 6.69 -15.38 35.27
N MET A 145 6.31 -14.12 34.97
CA MET A 145 6.98 -12.97 35.60
C MET A 145 6.73 -12.94 37.11
N SER A 146 7.80 -12.70 37.88
CA SER A 146 7.70 -12.39 39.31
C SER A 146 6.98 -11.05 39.53
N ASP A 147 6.51 -10.79 40.74
CA ASP A 147 5.86 -9.51 41.04
C ASP A 147 6.84 -8.34 41.01
N GLU A 148 8.12 -8.59 41.32
CA GLU A 148 9.22 -7.64 41.16
C GLU A 148 9.46 -7.28 39.68
N ASP A 149 9.48 -8.28 38.79
CA ASP A 149 9.66 -8.06 37.34
C ASP A 149 8.49 -7.27 36.73
N LYS A 150 7.26 -7.53 37.20
CA LYS A 150 6.09 -6.75 36.79
C LYS A 150 6.20 -5.31 37.24
N ALA A 151 6.59 -5.06 38.50
CA ALA A 151 6.77 -3.71 39.02
C ALA A 151 7.87 -2.95 38.25
N ALA A 152 8.99 -3.61 37.96
CA ALA A 152 10.07 -3.05 37.14
C ALA A 152 9.59 -2.75 35.72
N TYR A 153 8.81 -3.63 35.10
CA TYR A 153 8.23 -3.41 33.76
C TYR A 153 7.27 -2.22 33.74
N ILE A 154 6.39 -2.09 34.74
CA ILE A 154 5.45 -0.96 34.85
C ILE A 154 6.21 0.36 35.02
N ALA A 155 7.24 0.38 35.87
CA ALA A 155 8.07 1.56 36.09
C ALA A 155 8.86 1.96 34.83
N ASP A 156 9.46 0.99 34.14
CA ASP A 156 10.19 1.19 32.88
C ASP A 156 9.27 1.71 31.77
N PHE A 157 8.07 1.13 31.67
CA PHE A 157 7.08 1.55 30.68
C PHE A 157 6.59 2.99 30.94
N TYR A 158 6.34 3.35 32.20
CA TYR A 158 5.99 4.72 32.58
C TYR A 158 7.13 5.70 32.28
N ALA A 159 8.38 5.36 32.61
CA ALA A 159 9.53 6.20 32.34
C ALA A 159 9.74 6.47 30.84
N LYS A 160 9.48 5.47 29.98
CA LYS A 160 9.70 5.56 28.53
C LYS A 160 8.52 6.15 27.77
N GLU A 161 7.30 5.78 28.13
CA GLU A 161 6.08 6.13 27.37
C GLU A 161 5.22 7.18 28.06
N GLY A 162 5.45 7.48 29.34
CA GLY A 162 4.62 8.40 30.14
C GLY A 162 3.23 7.85 30.45
N VAL A 163 3.02 6.54 30.28
CA VAL A 163 1.71 5.88 30.40
C VAL A 163 1.74 4.90 31.57
N THR A 164 0.82 5.04 32.52
CA THR A 164 0.72 4.16 33.69
C THR A 164 -0.09 2.91 33.33
N LEU A 165 0.47 1.74 33.63
CA LEU A 165 -0.19 0.44 33.48
C LEU A 165 -0.87 0.05 34.80
N ASP A 166 -2.11 -0.42 34.75
CA ASP A 166 -2.88 -0.80 35.93
C ASP A 166 -2.69 -2.28 36.24
N LYS A 167 -2.84 -3.14 35.21
CA LYS A 167 -2.80 -4.60 35.37
C LYS A 167 -2.17 -5.26 34.15
N VAL A 168 -1.06 -5.96 34.35
CA VAL A 168 -0.36 -6.68 33.26
C VAL A 168 -0.74 -8.16 33.32
N GLU A 169 -1.66 -8.57 32.46
CA GLU A 169 -2.17 -9.95 32.37
C GLU A 169 -2.28 -10.42 30.92
N PRO A 170 -1.86 -11.66 30.61
CA PRO A 170 -1.91 -12.15 29.25
C PRO A 170 -3.37 -12.30 28.77
N ASN A 171 -3.75 -11.48 27.80
CA ASN A 171 -5.03 -11.59 27.09
C ASN A 171 -4.79 -11.46 25.58
N PRO A 172 -4.54 -12.58 24.86
CA PRO A 172 -4.22 -12.56 23.45
C PRO A 172 -5.29 -11.90 22.57
N GLY A 173 -6.57 -12.08 22.90
CA GLY A 173 -7.69 -11.48 22.16
C GLY A 173 -7.75 -9.97 22.29
N LEU A 174 -7.70 -9.47 23.53
CA LEU A 174 -7.69 -8.03 23.80
C LEU A 174 -6.44 -7.34 23.25
N ARG A 175 -5.28 -8.00 23.37
CA ARG A 175 -4.03 -7.57 22.76
C ARG A 175 -4.16 -7.40 21.25
N PHE A 176 -4.83 -8.34 20.58
CA PHE A 176 -5.05 -8.29 19.13
C PHE A 176 -5.94 -7.10 18.75
N VAL A 177 -7.06 -6.90 19.45
CA VAL A 177 -7.98 -5.78 19.24
C VAL A 177 -7.28 -4.43 19.48
N ALA A 178 -6.57 -4.28 20.59
CA ALA A 178 -5.81 -3.07 20.92
C ALA A 178 -4.80 -2.73 19.81
N LYS A 179 -4.12 -3.74 19.27
CA LYS A 179 -3.18 -3.57 18.15
C LYS A 179 -3.87 -3.14 16.85
N ILE A 180 -5.09 -3.62 16.57
CA ILE A 180 -5.87 -3.16 15.41
C ILE A 180 -6.21 -1.69 15.58
N PHE A 181 -6.83 -1.30 16.70
CA PHE A 181 -7.21 0.09 16.95
C PHE A 181 -6.02 1.04 16.88
N LEU A 182 -4.88 0.63 17.44
CA LEU A 182 -3.65 1.40 17.37
C LEU A 182 -3.20 1.67 15.91
N ASN A 183 -3.33 0.71 14.99
CA ASN A 183 -2.83 0.86 13.61
C ASN A 183 -3.87 1.34 12.60
N SER A 184 -5.17 1.22 12.89
CA SER A 184 -6.24 1.48 11.91
C SER A 184 -6.70 2.93 11.85
N LEU A 185 -6.42 3.75 12.87
CA LEU A 185 -6.95 5.11 12.97
C LEU A 185 -6.63 5.97 11.74
N TRP A 186 -5.36 6.07 11.34
CA TRP A 186 -4.97 6.89 10.19
C TRP A 186 -5.56 6.38 8.88
N GLY A 187 -5.70 5.06 8.74
CA GLY A 187 -6.30 4.43 7.55
C GLY A 187 -7.78 4.78 7.40
N HIS A 188 -8.49 4.98 8.52
CA HIS A 188 -9.88 5.39 8.50
C HIS A 188 -10.07 6.83 7.98
N PHE A 189 -9.15 7.75 8.30
CA PHE A 189 -9.15 9.10 7.71
C PHE A 189 -8.93 9.08 6.19
N CYS A 190 -8.34 8.02 5.64
CA CYS A 190 -8.06 7.84 4.21
C CYS A 190 -9.11 6.98 3.50
N GLN A 191 -10.22 6.62 4.17
CA GLN A 191 -11.19 5.71 3.60
C GLN A 191 -11.83 6.33 2.36
N HIS A 192 -11.75 5.58 1.25
CA HIS A 192 -12.37 5.97 -0.01
C HIS A 192 -13.89 6.01 0.16
N ASP A 193 -14.50 7.10 -0.28
CA ASP A 193 -15.94 7.38 -0.25
C ASP A 193 -16.68 6.79 -1.46
N ASP A 194 -16.03 6.71 -2.62
CA ASP A 194 -16.59 6.09 -3.84
C ASP A 194 -16.52 4.54 -3.82
N LEU A 195 -17.19 3.95 -2.82
CA LEU A 195 -17.35 2.49 -2.70
C LEU A 195 -18.49 2.00 -3.61
N THR A 196 -18.30 0.84 -4.22
CA THR A 196 -19.41 0.15 -4.89
C THR A 196 -20.38 -0.33 -3.82
N SER A 197 -21.65 0.05 -3.94
CA SER A 197 -22.71 -0.46 -3.07
C SER A 197 -23.31 -1.71 -3.70
N THR A 198 -23.65 -2.67 -2.85
CA THR A 198 -24.29 -3.93 -3.24
C THR A 198 -25.60 -4.03 -2.47
N GLU A 199 -26.70 -4.08 -3.20
CA GLU A 199 -28.06 -4.13 -2.65
C GLU A 199 -28.79 -5.35 -3.24
N ILE A 200 -29.57 -6.04 -2.42
CA ILE A 200 -30.48 -7.09 -2.87
C ILE A 200 -31.87 -6.48 -2.89
N VAL A 201 -32.46 -6.32 -4.08
CA VAL A 201 -33.82 -5.81 -4.25
C VAL A 201 -34.76 -6.96 -4.56
N SER A 202 -35.93 -6.96 -3.94
CA SER A 202 -36.96 -7.99 -4.08
C SER A 202 -38.18 -7.54 -4.89
N SER A 203 -38.29 -6.25 -5.18
CA SER A 203 -39.41 -5.66 -5.92
C SER A 203 -38.94 -5.13 -7.26
N TYR A 204 -39.81 -5.25 -8.26
CA TYR A 204 -39.59 -4.65 -9.58
C TYR A 204 -39.49 -3.12 -9.49
N GLU A 205 -40.26 -2.50 -8.59
CA GLU A 205 -40.27 -1.05 -8.39
C GLU A 205 -38.93 -0.53 -7.84
N ASP A 206 -38.37 -1.17 -6.81
CA ASP A 206 -37.06 -0.80 -6.27
C ASP A 206 -35.95 -1.05 -7.29
N TRP A 207 -36.04 -2.16 -8.03
CA TRP A 207 -35.10 -2.48 -9.09
C TRP A 207 -35.11 -1.41 -10.20
N LEU A 208 -36.28 -1.05 -10.70
CA LEU A 208 -36.45 -0.04 -11.75
C LEU A 208 -36.04 1.34 -11.24
N ALA A 209 -36.37 1.68 -9.99
CA ALA A 209 -35.97 2.94 -9.37
C ALA A 209 -34.44 3.10 -9.34
N ARG A 210 -33.68 2.05 -9.01
CA ARG A 210 -32.20 2.10 -8.97
C ARG A 210 -31.57 2.16 -10.35
N LEU A 211 -32.18 1.49 -11.34
CA LEU A 211 -31.72 1.55 -12.73
C LEU A 211 -31.97 2.90 -13.40
N THR A 212 -33.07 3.54 -13.04
CA THR A 212 -33.50 4.82 -13.63
C THR A 212 -33.02 6.03 -12.83
N ASP A 213 -32.48 5.85 -11.62
CA ASP A 213 -31.93 6.94 -10.82
C ASP A 213 -30.74 7.59 -11.55
N PRO A 214 -30.86 8.88 -11.97
CA PRO A 214 -29.78 9.59 -12.66
C PRO A 214 -28.55 9.78 -11.77
N ASN A 215 -28.70 9.68 -10.45
CA ASN A 215 -27.62 9.79 -9.48
C ASN A 215 -26.86 8.48 -9.31
N LEU A 216 -27.37 7.37 -9.84
CA LEU A 216 -26.70 6.08 -9.80
C LEU A 216 -26.03 5.76 -11.13
N LYS A 217 -24.95 5.00 -11.02
CA LYS A 217 -24.26 4.32 -12.11
C LYS A 217 -24.25 2.84 -11.76
N VAL A 218 -25.25 2.13 -12.26
CA VAL A 218 -25.33 0.67 -12.12
C VAL A 218 -24.18 0.03 -12.90
N LYS A 219 -23.46 -0.87 -12.22
CA LYS A 219 -22.32 -1.62 -12.74
C LYS A 219 -22.71 -3.03 -13.16
N ALA A 220 -23.51 -3.68 -12.33
CA ALA A 220 -23.97 -5.04 -12.54
C ALA A 220 -25.38 -5.19 -11.98
N CYS A 221 -26.14 -6.05 -12.64
CA CYS A 221 -27.45 -6.46 -12.22
C CYS A 221 -27.53 -7.97 -12.46
N GLU A 222 -27.56 -8.75 -11.38
CA GLU A 222 -27.55 -10.21 -11.46
C GLU A 222 -28.77 -10.76 -10.71
N PRO A 223 -29.63 -11.58 -11.33
CA PRO A 223 -30.73 -12.21 -10.62
C PRO A 223 -30.21 -13.16 -9.55
N ILE A 224 -30.77 -13.08 -8.34
CA ILE A 224 -30.57 -14.05 -7.26
C ILE A 224 -31.86 -14.87 -7.11
N GLY A 225 -31.87 -16.05 -7.73
CA GLY A 225 -33.05 -16.89 -7.77
C GLY A 225 -34.18 -16.27 -8.61
N SER A 226 -35.43 -16.53 -8.23
CA SER A 226 -36.61 -16.08 -8.99
C SER A 226 -37.23 -14.77 -8.48
N GLU A 227 -36.81 -14.28 -7.31
CA GLU A 227 -37.50 -13.19 -6.59
C GLU A 227 -36.62 -11.98 -6.28
N PHE A 228 -35.30 -12.09 -6.45
CA PHE A 228 -34.38 -11.02 -6.06
C PHE A 228 -33.44 -10.65 -7.19
N MET A 229 -33.01 -9.39 -7.20
CA MET A 229 -31.94 -8.89 -8.04
C MET A 229 -30.81 -8.35 -7.17
N LEU A 230 -29.59 -8.81 -7.42
CA LEU A 230 -28.39 -8.18 -6.90
C LEU A 230 -28.04 -6.99 -7.79
N LEU A 231 -28.04 -5.80 -7.20
CA LEU A 231 -27.60 -4.59 -7.87
C LEU A 231 -26.25 -4.17 -7.29
N GLU A 232 -25.27 -4.02 -8.18
CA GLU A 232 -24.04 -3.31 -7.87
C GLU A 232 -24.09 -1.94 -8.53
N TYR A 233 -23.98 -0.88 -7.75
CA TYR A 233 -24.00 0.48 -8.27
C TYR A 233 -23.01 1.39 -7.57
N ARG A 234 -22.79 2.54 -8.17
CA ARG A 234 -22.06 3.66 -7.56
C ARG A 234 -22.89 4.93 -7.68
N HIS A 235 -22.79 5.79 -6.68
CA HIS A 235 -23.29 7.16 -6.84
C HIS A 235 -22.41 7.91 -7.83
N ARG A 236 -23.01 8.66 -8.75
CA ARG A 236 -22.28 9.57 -9.63
C ARG A 236 -21.61 10.65 -8.77
N TYR A 237 -20.38 11.00 -9.12
CA TYR A 237 -19.44 11.82 -8.33
C TYR A 237 -20.02 13.13 -7.79
N PHE A 238 -21.05 13.70 -8.42
CA PHE A 238 -21.64 14.98 -8.00
C PHE A 238 -22.46 14.90 -6.71
N ASN A 239 -22.86 13.69 -6.26
CA ASN A 239 -23.74 13.54 -5.07
C ASN A 239 -23.09 12.75 -3.92
N GLN A 240 -21.79 12.47 -3.99
CA GLN A 240 -21.10 11.84 -2.87
C GLN A 240 -20.75 12.91 -1.84
N TRP A 241 -21.40 12.86 -0.69
CA TRP A 241 -20.90 13.55 0.49
C TRP A 241 -19.70 12.74 0.99
N PRO A 242 -18.50 13.33 1.05
CA PRO A 242 -17.37 12.63 1.66
C PRO A 242 -17.76 12.23 3.09
N PHE A 243 -17.27 11.09 3.56
CA PHE A 243 -17.51 10.70 4.95
C PHE A 243 -17.15 11.87 5.86
N ARG A 244 -18.03 12.19 6.81
CA ARG A 244 -17.83 13.30 7.77
C ARG A 244 -16.46 13.27 8.47
N TYR A 245 -15.89 12.08 8.58
CA TYR A 245 -14.63 11.82 9.29
C TYR A 245 -13.44 11.56 8.34
N SER A 246 -13.62 11.63 7.02
CA SER A 246 -12.52 11.49 6.06
C SER A 246 -11.64 12.75 6.06
N ASN A 247 -10.33 12.56 6.12
CA ASN A 247 -9.35 13.64 6.12
C ASN A 247 -8.04 13.13 5.50
N VAL A 248 -7.98 13.23 4.17
CA VAL A 248 -6.83 12.80 3.37
C VAL A 248 -5.52 13.48 3.80
N PRO A 249 -5.47 14.80 4.12
CA PRO A 249 -4.27 15.43 4.65
C PRO A 249 -3.66 14.72 5.86
N ILE A 250 -4.46 14.26 6.84
CA ILE A 250 -3.95 13.49 7.99
C ILE A 250 -3.18 12.26 7.47
N GLY A 251 -3.78 11.50 6.55
CA GLY A 251 -3.12 10.36 5.92
C GLY A 251 -1.81 10.68 5.21
N VAL A 252 -1.81 11.76 4.44
CA VAL A 252 -0.61 12.24 3.74
C VAL A 252 0.50 12.52 4.74
N PHE A 253 0.26 13.32 5.78
CA PHE A 253 1.28 13.63 6.78
C PHE A 253 1.69 12.40 7.60
N THR A 254 0.77 11.49 7.96
CA THR A 254 1.13 10.23 8.63
C THR A 254 2.11 9.40 7.79
N THR A 255 1.83 9.23 6.50
CA THR A 255 2.68 8.42 5.60
C THR A 255 4.01 9.11 5.29
N THR A 256 4.01 10.42 5.06
CA THR A 256 5.25 11.19 4.83
C THR A 256 6.20 11.09 6.03
N GLN A 257 5.71 11.35 7.24
CA GLN A 257 6.57 11.31 8.43
C GLN A 257 7.08 9.88 8.72
N ALA A 258 6.24 8.86 8.50
CA ALA A 258 6.67 7.47 8.59
C ALA A 258 7.79 7.14 7.58
N GLN A 259 7.67 7.63 6.34
CA GLN A 259 8.68 7.47 5.30
C GLN A 259 9.98 8.20 5.67
N LEU A 260 9.91 9.41 6.23
CA LEU A 260 11.09 10.18 6.66
C LEU A 260 11.83 9.48 7.81
N ARG A 261 11.12 8.99 8.84
CA ARG A 261 11.72 8.21 9.94
C ARG A 261 12.42 6.95 9.43
N LEU A 262 11.82 6.26 8.47
CA LEU A 262 12.45 5.11 7.82
C LEU A 262 13.69 5.54 7.02
N TYR A 263 13.58 6.65 6.28
CA TYR A 263 14.67 7.18 5.48
C TYR A 263 15.88 7.57 6.35
N GLU A 264 15.66 8.19 7.51
CA GLU A 264 16.72 8.51 8.48
C GLU A 264 17.51 7.26 8.92
N ALA A 265 16.81 6.16 9.21
CA ALA A 265 17.48 4.91 9.56
C ALA A 265 18.26 4.31 8.39
N LEU A 266 17.71 4.40 7.17
CA LEU A 266 18.41 3.94 5.96
C LEU A 266 19.65 4.79 5.67
N GLU A 267 19.55 6.10 5.87
CA GLU A 267 20.65 7.05 5.66
C GLU A 267 21.81 6.76 6.63
N GLY A 268 21.53 6.52 7.91
CA GLY A 268 22.56 6.13 8.88
C GLY A 268 23.17 4.75 8.61
N LEU A 269 22.42 3.81 8.04
CA LEU A 269 22.95 2.51 7.61
C LEU A 269 23.79 2.61 6.32
N GLY A 270 23.45 3.53 5.43
CA GLY A 270 24.12 3.73 4.14
C GLY A 270 24.14 2.46 3.30
N GLU A 271 25.32 2.11 2.77
CA GLU A 271 25.52 0.94 1.91
C GLU A 271 25.33 -0.41 2.64
N ARG A 272 25.22 -0.41 3.97
CA ARG A 272 24.93 -1.63 4.75
C ARG A 272 23.46 -2.02 4.68
N ALA A 273 22.55 -1.11 4.33
CA ALA A 273 21.13 -1.43 4.19
C ALA A 273 20.90 -2.36 2.97
N ILE A 274 20.40 -3.57 3.24
CA ILE A 274 20.17 -4.64 2.26
C ILE A 274 18.72 -4.59 1.75
N CYS A 275 17.75 -4.48 2.66
CA CYS A 275 16.33 -4.50 2.30
C CYS A 275 15.48 -3.66 3.26
N CYS A 276 14.47 -3.00 2.72
CA CYS A 276 13.48 -2.25 3.48
C CYS A 276 12.08 -2.63 3.00
N ASP A 277 11.17 -2.94 3.91
CA ASP A 277 9.73 -3.05 3.63
C ASP A 277 8.97 -2.20 4.67
N THR A 278 8.02 -1.38 4.22
CA THR A 278 7.18 -0.55 5.08
C THR A 278 6.06 -1.33 5.78
N ASP A 279 5.75 -2.56 5.38
CA ASP A 279 4.81 -3.41 6.14
C ASP A 279 5.40 -3.97 7.44
N SER A 280 6.69 -3.74 7.64
CA SER A 280 7.48 -4.27 8.73
C SER A 280 7.25 -3.54 10.07
N LYS A 281 6.07 -3.02 10.41
CA LYS A 281 5.72 -2.54 11.79
C LYS A 281 6.81 -1.71 12.53
N GLY A 282 7.63 -0.92 11.83
CA GLY A 282 8.82 -0.26 12.40
C GLY A 282 9.90 -1.24 12.88
N ARG A 283 10.34 -2.14 11.99
CA ARG A 283 11.40 -3.13 12.22
C ARG A 283 12.65 -2.73 11.46
N LEU A 284 13.81 -3.11 12.00
CA LEU A 284 15.09 -2.79 11.38
C LEU A 284 15.08 -3.24 9.91
N PRO A 285 15.53 -2.40 8.97
CA PRO A 285 15.90 -2.89 7.64
C PRO A 285 16.87 -4.06 7.78
N ALA A 286 16.87 -5.02 6.86
CA ALA A 286 17.96 -5.99 6.84
C ALA A 286 19.26 -5.23 6.54
N PHE A 287 20.31 -5.40 7.33
CA PHE A 287 21.60 -4.75 7.10
C PHE A 287 22.77 -5.66 7.42
N ARG A 288 23.95 -5.33 6.90
CA ARG A 288 25.20 -6.01 7.25
C ARG A 288 25.70 -5.50 8.60
N ASP A 289 25.79 -6.39 9.57
CA ASP A 289 26.42 -6.10 10.86
C ASP A 289 27.93 -5.89 10.67
N SER A 290 28.47 -4.97 11.46
CA SER A 290 29.87 -4.55 11.43
C SER A 290 30.19 -3.83 12.74
N GLU A 291 31.14 -4.38 13.50
CA GLU A 291 31.54 -3.85 14.81
C GLU A 291 31.92 -2.36 14.74
N GLY A 292 31.42 -1.59 15.71
CA GLY A 292 31.73 -0.17 15.86
C GLY A 292 31.06 0.77 14.85
N GLN A 293 30.20 0.27 13.97
CA GLN A 293 29.38 1.12 13.09
C GLN A 293 28.09 1.55 13.78
N TRP A 294 27.52 2.67 13.33
CA TRP A 294 26.26 3.18 13.86
C TRP A 294 25.10 2.20 13.64
N GLU A 295 24.21 2.05 14.61
CA GLU A 295 22.98 1.28 14.45
C GLU A 295 21.75 2.13 14.78
N PRO A 296 20.61 1.89 14.12
CA PRO A 296 19.38 2.55 14.49
C PRO A 296 19.01 2.23 15.95
N PRO A 297 18.49 3.21 16.72
CA PRO A 297 18.07 2.99 18.09
C PRO A 297 17.07 1.84 18.18
N HIS A 298 17.47 0.73 18.81
CA HIS A 298 16.65 -0.46 18.92
C HIS A 298 16.08 -0.63 20.33
N GLY A 299 14.92 -1.29 20.42
CA GLY A 299 14.24 -1.52 21.69
C GLY A 299 12.77 -1.90 21.55
N THR A 300 12.09 -1.96 22.70
CA THR A 300 10.70 -2.37 22.84
C THR A 300 9.71 -1.20 22.94
N SER A 301 10.22 0.03 23.05
CA SER A 301 9.45 1.27 23.15
C SER A 301 8.90 1.79 21.82
N LEU A 302 7.87 2.62 21.90
CA LEU A 302 7.19 3.21 20.76
C LEU A 302 8.15 4.07 19.92
N GLY A 303 8.32 3.68 18.66
CA GLY A 303 9.20 4.37 17.71
C GLY A 303 10.61 3.83 17.64
N MET A 304 11.01 2.96 18.57
CA MET A 304 12.29 2.25 18.47
C MET A 304 12.24 1.18 17.40
N TRP A 305 13.38 0.82 16.84
CA TRP A 305 13.48 -0.29 15.91
C TRP A 305 13.53 -1.62 16.66
N THR A 306 12.84 -2.64 16.16
CA THR A 306 12.85 -3.97 16.80
C THR A 306 13.66 -4.93 15.95
N ASP A 307 14.56 -5.68 16.59
CA ASP A 307 15.24 -6.80 15.97
C ASP A 307 14.26 -7.96 15.76
N GLU A 308 14.26 -8.54 14.55
CA GLU A 308 13.48 -9.75 14.24
C GLU A 308 14.26 -11.02 14.56
N VAL A 309 15.59 -10.94 14.60
CA VAL A 309 16.45 -12.06 14.93
C VAL A 309 16.36 -12.28 16.44
N PRO A 310 16.04 -13.50 16.92
CA PRO A 310 15.98 -13.77 18.34
C PRO A 310 17.31 -13.46 19.03
N ALA A 311 17.26 -13.06 20.31
CA ALA A 311 18.47 -12.79 21.08
C ALA A 311 19.38 -14.03 21.11
N GLY A 312 20.67 -13.84 20.81
CA GLY A 312 21.66 -14.92 20.72
C GLY A 312 21.61 -15.70 19.39
N SER A 313 20.71 -15.35 18.48
CA SER A 313 20.73 -15.82 17.10
C SER A 313 21.44 -14.83 16.18
N ARG A 314 21.93 -15.31 15.03
CA ARG A 314 22.50 -14.47 13.98
C ARG A 314 21.89 -14.82 12.63
N MET A 315 21.57 -13.80 11.84
CA MET A 315 21.23 -13.99 10.43
C MET A 315 22.53 -14.20 9.63
N THR A 316 22.69 -15.35 9.00
CA THR A 316 23.89 -15.67 8.20
C THR A 316 23.73 -15.36 6.74
N ASP A 317 22.53 -15.61 6.21
CA ASP A 317 22.22 -15.53 4.79
C ASP A 317 20.98 -14.69 4.58
N PHE A 318 21.01 -13.83 3.58
CA PHE A 318 19.85 -13.09 3.10
C PHE A 318 19.81 -13.12 1.58
N VAL A 319 18.71 -13.61 1.02
CA VAL A 319 18.48 -13.68 -0.43
C VAL A 319 17.15 -12.99 -0.72
N SER A 320 17.12 -12.09 -1.70
CA SER A 320 15.88 -11.39 -2.07
C SER A 320 15.61 -11.45 -3.57
N GLY A 321 14.36 -11.76 -3.89
CA GLY A 321 13.78 -11.63 -5.22
C GLY A 321 13.15 -10.26 -5.49
N GLY A 322 13.50 -9.24 -4.70
CA GLY A 322 12.90 -7.92 -4.78
C GLY A 322 11.73 -7.70 -3.80
N PRO A 323 10.84 -6.72 -4.08
CA PRO A 323 9.88 -6.25 -3.10
C PRO A 323 8.98 -7.35 -2.54
N LYS A 324 9.01 -7.52 -1.22
CA LYS A 324 8.17 -8.47 -0.47
C LYS A 324 8.39 -9.95 -0.86
N LEU A 325 9.55 -10.25 -1.44
CA LEU A 325 10.01 -11.57 -1.82
C LEU A 325 11.46 -11.74 -1.35
N TYR A 326 11.65 -12.41 -0.23
CA TYR A 326 12.98 -12.68 0.32
C TYR A 326 12.96 -13.86 1.28
N THR A 327 14.12 -14.48 1.46
CA THR A 327 14.38 -15.54 2.41
C THR A 327 15.66 -15.26 3.15
N TYR A 328 15.72 -15.62 4.43
CA TYR A 328 16.92 -15.51 5.23
C TYR A 328 17.10 -16.71 6.15
N ILE A 329 18.35 -17.02 6.49
CA ILE A 329 18.72 -18.09 7.42
C ILE A 329 19.14 -17.45 8.74
N VAL A 330 18.58 -17.96 9.82
CA VAL A 330 18.90 -17.57 11.20
C VAL A 330 19.48 -18.78 11.91
N GLU A 331 20.73 -18.66 12.35
CA GLU A 331 21.37 -19.62 13.24
C GLU A 331 21.06 -19.24 14.68
N ASN A 332 20.59 -20.20 15.48
CA ASN A 332 20.40 -19.98 16.91
C ASN A 332 21.72 -20.10 17.70
N ALA A 333 21.68 -19.83 19.01
CA ALA A 333 22.85 -19.93 19.88
C ALA A 333 23.49 -21.34 19.91
N ALA A 334 22.74 -22.39 19.54
CA ALA A 334 23.23 -23.76 19.42
C ALA A 334 23.78 -24.09 18.01
N GLY A 335 23.86 -23.11 17.12
CA GLY A 335 24.30 -23.28 15.73
C GLY A 335 23.29 -23.98 14.82
N VAL A 336 22.03 -24.14 15.25
CA VAL A 336 20.99 -24.77 14.43
C VAL A 336 20.38 -23.71 13.50
N PRO A 337 20.47 -23.89 12.16
CA PRO A 337 19.90 -22.97 11.20
C PRO A 337 18.38 -23.12 11.10
N SER A 338 17.70 -22.01 10.86
CA SER A 338 16.27 -21.95 10.56
C SER A 338 16.02 -20.99 9.41
N GLN A 339 15.22 -21.39 8.43
CA GLN A 339 14.91 -20.56 7.27
C GLN A 339 13.60 -19.81 7.45
N VAL A 340 13.61 -18.51 7.17
CA VAL A 340 12.42 -17.67 7.13
C VAL A 340 12.16 -17.20 5.71
N LEU A 341 11.01 -17.61 5.16
CA LEU A 341 10.54 -17.19 3.84
C LEU A 341 9.46 -16.11 3.96
N LYS A 342 9.63 -15.02 3.21
CA LYS A 342 8.65 -13.96 3.01
C LYS A 342 8.33 -13.86 1.53
N CYS A 343 7.11 -14.23 1.14
CA CYS A 343 6.68 -14.14 -0.23
C CYS A 343 5.25 -13.59 -0.33
N LYS A 344 5.11 -12.38 -0.84
CA LYS A 344 3.78 -11.80 -1.12
C LYS A 344 3.19 -12.42 -2.38
N GLY A 345 1.93 -12.83 -2.29
CA GLY A 345 1.19 -13.42 -3.41
C GLY A 345 1.26 -14.95 -3.48
N ILE A 346 2.11 -15.57 -2.64
CA ILE A 346 2.16 -17.01 -2.41
C ILE A 346 1.63 -17.29 -1.01
N ARG A 347 0.61 -18.15 -0.89
CA ARG A 347 0.17 -18.63 0.43
C ARG A 347 1.21 -19.61 0.95
N LEU A 348 1.77 -19.39 2.14
CA LEU A 348 2.78 -20.28 2.74
C LEU A 348 2.11 -21.47 3.44
N THR A 349 1.81 -22.53 2.68
CA THR A 349 1.36 -23.82 3.23
C THR A 349 2.56 -24.66 3.72
N PRO A 350 2.35 -25.72 4.52
CA PRO A 350 3.43 -26.62 4.92
C PRO A 350 4.23 -27.17 3.75
N GLU A 351 3.57 -27.57 2.67
CA GLU A 351 4.21 -28.13 1.46
C GLU A 351 5.15 -27.10 0.82
N ILE A 352 4.74 -25.83 0.78
CA ILE A 352 5.57 -24.73 0.25
C ILE A 352 6.74 -24.40 1.17
N ARG A 353 6.58 -24.64 2.49
CA ARG A 353 7.68 -24.49 3.46
C ARG A 353 8.70 -25.61 3.29
N GLU A 354 8.29 -26.80 2.90
CA GLU A 354 9.21 -27.90 2.56
C GLU A 354 10.00 -27.58 1.28
N SER A 355 9.38 -26.90 0.30
CA SER A 355 10.05 -26.40 -0.91
C SER A 355 10.81 -25.08 -0.72
N SER A 356 11.13 -24.68 0.52
CA SER A 356 11.79 -23.39 0.80
C SER A 356 13.21 -23.32 0.25
N ASP A 357 13.92 -24.44 0.23
CA ASP A 357 15.27 -24.55 -0.35
C ASP A 357 15.22 -24.44 -1.88
N ASP A 358 14.23 -25.07 -2.52
CA ASP A 358 14.03 -24.94 -3.97
C ASP A 358 13.66 -23.51 -4.38
N LEU A 359 12.83 -22.84 -3.58
CA LEU A 359 12.55 -21.41 -3.72
C LEU A 359 13.82 -20.57 -3.60
N ARG A 360 14.66 -20.84 -2.60
CA ARG A 360 15.94 -20.15 -2.40
C ARG A 360 16.89 -20.39 -3.56
N ASN A 361 16.99 -21.63 -4.04
CA ASN A 361 17.82 -22.00 -5.19
C ASN A 361 17.33 -21.34 -6.48
N THR A 362 16.01 -21.29 -6.70
CA THR A 362 15.41 -20.59 -7.84
C THR A 362 15.69 -19.09 -7.80
N LEU A 363 15.70 -18.50 -6.60
CA LEU A 363 16.13 -17.10 -6.42
C LEU A 363 17.62 -16.94 -6.76
N LEU A 364 18.51 -17.75 -6.18
CA LEU A 364 19.96 -17.62 -6.36
C LEU A 364 20.43 -17.91 -7.79
N HIS A 365 19.99 -19.02 -8.35
CA HIS A 365 20.54 -19.57 -9.60
C HIS A 365 19.62 -19.35 -10.80
N GLY A 366 18.38 -18.89 -10.56
CA GLY A 366 17.33 -18.87 -11.57
C GLY A 366 16.67 -20.23 -11.75
N GLY A 367 15.70 -20.29 -12.66
CA GLY A 367 14.92 -21.49 -12.93
C GLY A 367 13.43 -21.25 -12.83
N SER A 368 12.69 -22.34 -12.83
CA SER A 368 11.25 -22.39 -12.69
C SER A 368 10.87 -23.35 -11.57
N LEU A 369 10.04 -22.89 -10.65
CA LEU A 369 9.51 -23.71 -9.58
C LEU A 369 8.01 -23.80 -9.69
N GLN A 370 7.50 -25.02 -9.79
CA GLN A 370 6.07 -25.27 -9.66
C GLN A 370 5.71 -25.37 -8.20
N LEU A 371 4.73 -24.57 -7.78
CA LEU A 371 4.20 -24.62 -6.42
C LEU A 371 2.70 -24.84 -6.47
N PRO A 372 2.18 -25.81 -5.69
CA PRO A 372 0.75 -25.95 -5.53
C PRO A 372 0.20 -24.69 -4.85
N GLN A 373 -0.88 -24.16 -5.39
CA GLN A 373 -1.58 -23.00 -4.85
C GLN A 373 -3.06 -23.29 -4.78
N PHE A 374 -3.68 -22.76 -3.73
CA PHE A 374 -5.12 -22.85 -3.56
C PHE A 374 -5.74 -21.49 -3.79
N GLN A 375 -6.67 -21.41 -4.74
CA GLN A 375 -7.51 -20.23 -4.90
C GLN A 375 -8.94 -20.61 -4.56
N PHE A 376 -9.55 -19.84 -3.65
CA PHE A 376 -10.99 -19.88 -3.48
C PHE A 376 -11.62 -19.26 -4.71
N ARG A 377 -12.31 -20.08 -5.50
CA ARG A 377 -13.16 -19.60 -6.57
C ARG A 377 -14.59 -19.88 -6.21
N ARG A 378 -15.39 -18.84 -6.42
CA ARG A 378 -16.83 -19.00 -6.52
C ARG A 378 -17.11 -19.41 -7.96
N ASP A 379 -17.66 -20.60 -8.15
CA ASP A 379 -18.06 -21.02 -9.49
C ASP A 379 -19.24 -20.16 -9.95
N LYS A 380 -19.02 -19.42 -11.03
CA LYS A 380 -20.02 -18.56 -11.67
C LYS A 380 -20.68 -19.24 -12.86
N ALA A 381 -20.24 -20.45 -13.25
CA ALA A 381 -20.71 -21.17 -14.43
C ALA A 381 -21.78 -22.22 -14.08
N SER A 382 -21.68 -22.89 -12.93
CA SER A 382 -22.70 -23.86 -12.46
C SER A 382 -24.06 -23.25 -12.13
N SER A 383 -24.17 -21.92 -12.14
CA SER A 383 -25.42 -21.16 -12.00
C SER A 383 -26.25 -21.05 -13.29
N TRP A 384 -25.75 -21.51 -14.44
CA TRP A 384 -26.41 -21.33 -15.76
C TRP A 384 -27.05 -22.59 -16.35
N VAL A 385 -27.10 -23.71 -15.62
CA VAL A 385 -27.76 -24.93 -16.11
C VAL A 385 -29.21 -24.98 -15.64
N ALA A 386 -30.13 -25.20 -16.58
CA ALA A 386 -31.57 -25.28 -16.34
C ALA A 386 -31.93 -26.21 -15.17
N GLY A 387 -32.72 -25.71 -14.23
CA GLY A 387 -33.19 -26.43 -13.05
C GLY A 387 -34.42 -25.74 -12.45
N THR A 388 -35.14 -26.44 -11.58
CA THR A 388 -36.35 -25.89 -10.93
C THR A 388 -36.00 -24.79 -9.92
N PRO A 389 -36.90 -23.82 -9.64
CA PRO A 389 -36.62 -22.67 -8.77
C PRO A 389 -36.11 -23.01 -7.36
N GLU A 390 -36.58 -24.12 -6.76
CA GLU A 390 -36.12 -24.59 -5.43
C GLU A 390 -34.70 -25.19 -5.47
N GLN A 391 -34.33 -25.88 -6.56
CA GLN A 391 -32.97 -26.41 -6.77
C GLN A 391 -31.95 -25.29 -7.00
N LEU A 392 -32.37 -24.18 -7.61
CA LEU A 392 -31.56 -22.98 -7.81
C LEU A 392 -31.41 -22.15 -6.52
N ARG A 393 -32.46 -22.05 -5.68
CA ARG A 393 -32.41 -21.39 -4.36
C ARG A 393 -31.36 -22.01 -3.42
N TYR A 394 -31.29 -23.34 -3.37
CA TYR A 394 -30.28 -24.02 -2.54
C TYR A 394 -28.87 -23.74 -3.09
N ARG A 395 -28.61 -23.91 -4.40
CA ARG A 395 -27.27 -23.81 -5.02
C ARG A 395 -26.60 -22.44 -5.00
N TRP A 396 -27.33 -21.32 -4.91
CA TRP A 396 -26.70 -19.99 -4.85
C TRP A 396 -26.32 -19.58 -3.41
N ALA A 397 -27.16 -19.95 -2.43
CA ALA A 397 -26.85 -19.83 -1.01
C ALA A 397 -25.78 -20.85 -0.57
N THR A 398 -25.72 -22.01 -1.24
CA THR A 398 -24.69 -23.05 -1.03
C THR A 398 -23.64 -23.11 -2.14
N ALA A 399 -23.52 -22.07 -2.99
CA ALA A 399 -22.58 -22.06 -4.10
C ALA A 399 -21.20 -22.50 -3.59
N PRO A 400 -20.75 -23.71 -3.94
CA PRO A 400 -19.67 -24.30 -3.19
C PRO A 400 -18.44 -23.44 -3.46
N ILE A 401 -17.82 -22.94 -2.39
CA ILE A 401 -16.50 -22.36 -2.52
C ILE A 401 -15.59 -23.55 -2.74
N HIS A 402 -15.26 -23.82 -4.00
CA HIS A 402 -14.31 -24.87 -4.31
C HIS A 402 -12.92 -24.30 -4.07
N THR A 403 -12.14 -25.07 -3.33
CA THR A 403 -10.69 -24.90 -3.33
C THR A 403 -10.20 -25.43 -4.66
N VAL A 404 -9.79 -24.54 -5.56
CA VAL A 404 -9.15 -24.94 -6.81
C VAL A 404 -7.66 -25.11 -6.53
N SER A 405 -7.19 -26.37 -6.59
CA SER A 405 -5.78 -26.69 -6.67
C SER A 405 -5.27 -26.24 -8.04
N MET A 406 -4.17 -25.50 -8.05
CA MET A 406 -3.48 -25.11 -9.27
C MET A 406 -1.99 -25.09 -9.03
N ASP A 407 -1.23 -25.61 -9.98
CA ASP A 407 0.21 -25.48 -9.96
C ASP A 407 0.59 -24.18 -10.63
N LYS A 408 1.22 -23.29 -9.86
CA LYS A 408 1.78 -22.06 -10.38
C LYS A 408 3.25 -22.27 -10.65
N THR A 409 3.66 -22.15 -11.91
CA THR A 409 5.07 -22.11 -12.26
C THR A 409 5.58 -20.70 -12.03
N PHE A 410 6.35 -20.51 -10.96
CA PHE A 410 7.09 -19.29 -10.71
C PHE A 410 8.42 -19.39 -11.43
N GLN A 411 8.66 -18.49 -12.37
CA GLN A 411 9.99 -18.34 -12.96
C GLN A 411 10.60 -17.04 -12.53
N ARG A 412 11.93 -17.04 -12.50
CA ARG A 412 12.69 -15.80 -12.46
C ARG A 412 12.40 -15.01 -13.74
N VAL A 413 11.61 -13.95 -13.63
CA VAL A 413 11.31 -13.04 -14.73
C VAL A 413 11.96 -11.70 -14.40
N LEU A 414 13.16 -11.54 -14.96
CA LEU A 414 14.08 -10.39 -14.90
C LEU A 414 15.13 -10.42 -13.78
N THR A 415 16.39 -10.42 -14.20
CA THR A 415 17.51 -9.75 -13.52
C THR A 415 17.34 -8.25 -13.74
N LYS A 416 16.86 -7.51 -12.74
CA LYS A 416 16.84 -6.04 -12.82
C LYS A 416 18.19 -5.38 -12.51
N ARG A 417 19.25 -6.16 -12.31
CA ARG A 417 20.64 -5.72 -12.10
C ARG A 417 21.60 -6.83 -12.54
N VAL A 418 22.43 -6.60 -13.56
CA VAL A 418 23.72 -7.27 -13.73
C VAL A 418 24.74 -6.20 -13.37
N TYR A 419 25.52 -6.44 -12.31
CA TYR A 419 26.70 -5.64 -12.00
C TYR A 419 27.90 -6.53 -12.29
N GLU A 420 28.56 -6.32 -13.42
CA GLU A 420 30.01 -6.46 -13.43
C GLU A 420 30.58 -5.19 -12.80
N ALA A 421 31.71 -5.32 -12.11
CA ALA A 421 32.29 -4.32 -11.23
C ALA A 421 32.14 -2.87 -11.76
N CYS A 422 31.53 -1.99 -10.94
CA CYS A 422 31.47 -0.53 -11.10
C CYS A 422 30.28 0.13 -11.86
N SER A 423 29.01 -0.27 -11.69
CA SER A 423 27.89 0.38 -12.43
C SER A 423 26.55 0.56 -11.67
N ARG A 424 26.25 1.76 -11.12
CA ARG A 424 25.08 2.05 -10.24
C ARG A 424 23.79 2.50 -11.01
N PRO A 425 22.63 1.77 -10.98
CA PRO A 425 21.43 2.14 -11.76
C PRO A 425 20.22 2.74 -10.98
N TYR A 426 19.35 3.42 -11.75
CA TYR A 426 18.47 4.56 -11.38
C TYR A 426 16.95 4.32 -11.19
N ALA A 427 16.46 3.08 -11.06
CA ALA A 427 15.04 2.83 -10.82
C ALA A 427 14.80 1.62 -9.91
N CYS A 428 14.12 1.83 -8.78
CA CYS A 428 13.72 0.79 -7.83
C CYS A 428 12.27 1.01 -7.40
N GLN A 429 11.40 0.01 -7.55
CA GLN A 429 10.15 0.01 -6.77
C GLN A 429 10.55 -0.03 -5.30
N PHE A 430 10.02 0.83 -4.44
CA PHE A 430 10.44 0.91 -3.03
C PHE A 430 10.35 -0.47 -2.35
N CYS A 431 11.49 -1.16 -2.32
CA CYS A 431 12.03 -2.17 -1.43
C CYS A 431 13.41 -2.55 -2.01
N ALA A 432 14.47 -2.19 -1.29
CA ALA A 432 15.83 -2.71 -1.37
C ALA A 432 16.78 -2.21 -2.49
N TYR A 433 17.83 -1.55 -2.01
CA TYR A 433 19.15 -1.50 -2.64
C TYR A 433 19.84 -2.84 -2.38
N LEU A 434 19.88 -3.73 -3.38
CA LEU A 434 20.74 -4.92 -3.31
C LEU A 434 22.01 -4.66 -4.13
N ARG A 435 23.15 -4.95 -3.50
CA ARG A 435 24.46 -5.08 -4.15
C ARG A 435 24.59 -6.34 -5.01
N GLU A 436 23.57 -7.20 -5.09
CA GLU A 436 23.51 -8.29 -6.06
C GLU A 436 22.06 -8.47 -6.54
N MET A 437 21.91 -8.65 -7.86
CA MET A 437 20.70 -9.04 -8.61
C MET A 437 19.33 -8.89 -7.91
N SER A 438 18.55 -7.89 -8.30
CA SER A 438 17.11 -7.85 -7.99
C SER A 438 16.36 -8.80 -8.95
N LEU A 439 15.68 -9.84 -8.42
CA LEU A 439 15.19 -11.03 -9.15
C LEU A 439 13.69 -11.26 -8.95
N VAL A 440 12.81 -10.77 -9.82
CA VAL A 440 11.36 -10.95 -9.60
C VAL A 440 10.91 -12.36 -10.00
N LEU A 441 10.28 -13.11 -9.09
CA LEU A 441 9.52 -14.31 -9.46
C LEU A 441 8.17 -13.89 -10.06
N ARG A 442 7.86 -14.35 -11.26
CA ARG A 442 6.55 -14.18 -11.90
C ARG A 442 5.93 -15.56 -12.09
N CYS A 443 4.63 -15.66 -11.82
CA CYS A 443 3.85 -16.81 -12.27
C CYS A 443 3.79 -16.79 -13.81
N VAL A 444 4.45 -17.73 -14.47
CA VAL A 444 4.54 -17.82 -15.93
C VAL A 444 3.48 -18.75 -16.50
N SER A 445 3.05 -19.75 -15.73
CA SER A 445 1.93 -20.62 -16.09
C SER A 445 1.14 -21.05 -14.86
N THR A 446 -0.11 -21.42 -15.10
CA THR A 446 -1.03 -22.02 -14.13
C THR A 446 -1.61 -23.26 -14.78
N THR A 447 -1.31 -24.45 -14.25
CA THR A 447 -1.91 -25.72 -14.66
C THR A 447 -2.92 -26.17 -13.60
N ARG A 448 -4.01 -26.80 -14.05
CA ARG A 448 -5.08 -27.29 -13.18
C ARG A 448 -5.06 -28.80 -13.18
N GLU A 449 -5.36 -29.42 -12.05
CA GLU A 449 -5.65 -30.85 -12.01
C GLU A 449 -6.91 -31.13 -12.85
N GLY A 450 -6.75 -31.88 -13.95
CA GLY A 450 -7.85 -32.35 -14.80
C GLY A 450 -7.94 -31.76 -16.22
N ASP A 451 -7.07 -30.82 -16.62
CA ASP A 451 -6.98 -30.35 -18.01
C ASP A 451 -5.83 -31.07 -18.73
N GLU A 452 -6.12 -32.18 -19.41
CA GLU A 452 -5.23 -32.73 -20.45
C GLU A 452 -5.37 -31.85 -21.71
N ASP A 453 -4.25 -31.28 -22.17
CA ASP A 453 -4.07 -30.56 -23.43
C ASP A 453 -4.94 -29.34 -23.73
N VAL A 454 -4.55 -28.16 -23.20
CA VAL A 454 -4.67 -26.89 -23.94
C VAL A 454 -3.53 -25.92 -23.59
N GLU A 455 -2.48 -25.87 -24.41
CA GLU A 455 -1.64 -24.66 -24.54
C GLU A 455 -2.51 -23.51 -25.05
N LYS A 456 -3.00 -22.66 -24.15
CA LYS A 456 -3.47 -21.31 -24.50
C LYS A 456 -2.84 -20.29 -23.56
N PRO A 457 -2.02 -19.35 -24.06
CA PRO A 457 -1.41 -18.32 -23.23
C PRO A 457 -2.49 -17.35 -22.77
N TYR A 458 -2.95 -17.47 -21.53
CA TYR A 458 -3.71 -16.39 -20.88
C TYR A 458 -2.76 -15.27 -20.48
N LEU A 459 -2.38 -14.49 -21.50
CA LEU A 459 -2.00 -13.10 -21.38
C LEU A 459 -3.24 -12.28 -21.02
N GLN A 460 -3.32 -11.78 -19.79
CA GLN A 460 -3.97 -10.49 -19.54
C GLN A 460 -3.10 -9.64 -18.62
N ALA A 461 -2.12 -9.01 -19.26
CA ALA A 461 -1.77 -7.65 -18.92
C ALA A 461 -2.97 -6.76 -19.29
N ASN A 462 -3.82 -6.41 -18.33
CA ASN A 462 -4.84 -5.39 -18.55
C ASN A 462 -4.21 -4.00 -18.42
N ILE A 463 -3.51 -3.58 -19.49
CA ILE A 463 -3.40 -2.19 -19.92
C ILE A 463 -3.69 -2.17 -21.42
N ILE A 464 -4.98 -2.18 -21.78
CA ILE A 464 -5.50 -1.42 -22.92
C ILE A 464 -6.87 -0.90 -22.50
N ARG A 465 -6.99 0.42 -22.36
CA ARG A 465 -8.27 1.12 -22.33
C ARG A 465 -9.01 0.78 -23.63
N MET A 466 -10.04 -0.04 -23.57
CA MET A 466 -11.07 -0.04 -24.61
C MET A 466 -12.14 0.97 -24.20
N ARG A 467 -12.40 1.92 -25.10
CA ARG A 467 -13.40 2.98 -24.95
C ARG A 467 -14.77 2.36 -24.65
N THR A 468 -15.49 3.00 -23.74
CA THR A 468 -16.80 2.62 -23.22
C THR A 468 -17.95 2.72 -24.23
N ASP A 469 -17.68 3.15 -25.46
CA ASP A 469 -18.73 3.50 -26.43
C ASP A 469 -19.24 2.27 -27.21
N ASP A 470 -18.40 1.25 -27.46
CA ASP A 470 -18.79 0.07 -28.26
C ASP A 470 -19.81 -0.86 -27.59
N LYS A 471 -19.88 -0.90 -26.25
CA LYS A 471 -20.88 -1.72 -25.54
C LYS A 471 -22.27 -1.11 -25.56
N ARG A 472 -22.36 0.23 -25.69
CA ARG A 472 -23.63 0.96 -25.75
C ARG A 472 -24.29 0.76 -27.11
N GLU A 473 -23.52 0.80 -28.20
CA GLU A 473 -24.06 0.54 -29.55
C GLU A 473 -24.49 -0.91 -29.75
N LYS A 474 -23.79 -1.88 -29.13
CA LYS A 474 -24.15 -3.29 -29.22
C LYS A 474 -25.47 -3.61 -28.48
N LEU A 475 -25.67 -3.03 -27.30
CA LEU A 475 -26.91 -3.21 -26.53
C LEU A 475 -28.11 -2.48 -27.17
N ILE A 476 -27.90 -1.32 -27.80
CA ILE A 476 -28.95 -0.57 -28.52
C ILE A 476 -29.37 -1.30 -29.81
N ARG A 477 -28.43 -1.97 -30.51
CA ARG A 477 -28.75 -2.79 -31.69
C ARG A 477 -29.48 -4.09 -31.33
N GLU A 478 -29.23 -4.67 -30.17
CA GLU A 478 -29.89 -5.91 -29.71
C GLU A 478 -31.30 -5.67 -29.12
N LEU A 479 -31.66 -4.43 -28.77
CA LEU A 479 -32.92 -4.09 -28.09
C LEU A 479 -33.96 -3.32 -28.93
N GLN A 480 -33.72 -3.03 -30.22
CA GLN A 480 -34.65 -2.31 -31.11
C GLN A 480 -35.35 -1.10 -30.46
N LEU A 481 -34.59 -0.20 -29.82
CA LEU A 481 -35.12 1.05 -29.30
C LEU A 481 -34.85 2.19 -30.29
N ASP A 482 -35.91 2.84 -30.75
CA ASP A 482 -35.85 3.95 -31.71
C ASP A 482 -35.09 5.15 -31.16
N TRP A 483 -34.21 5.70 -32.02
CA TRP A 483 -33.40 6.88 -31.75
C TRP A 483 -34.27 8.15 -31.79
N VAL A 484 -34.33 8.88 -30.66
CA VAL A 484 -34.62 10.33 -30.69
C VAL A 484 -33.31 11.09 -30.58
N ASN A 485 -32.99 11.75 -31.67
CA ASN A 485 -31.80 12.52 -31.96
C ASN A 485 -31.75 13.80 -31.09
N THR A 486 -30.66 14.04 -30.36
CA THR A 486 -30.24 15.41 -30.02
C THR A 486 -28.72 15.54 -30.07
N SER A 487 -28.31 16.34 -31.03
CA SER A 487 -26.98 16.83 -31.32
C SER A 487 -26.58 17.95 -30.35
N SER A 488 -25.27 18.27 -30.37
CA SER A 488 -24.56 19.39 -29.74
C SER A 488 -24.25 19.27 -28.24
N PHE A 489 -22.95 19.25 -27.90
CA PHE A 489 -22.31 20.33 -27.13
C PHE A 489 -20.79 20.08 -27.04
N GLN A 490 -20.02 21.05 -27.55
CA GLN A 490 -18.56 21.18 -27.43
C GLN A 490 -18.19 21.85 -26.10
N GLU A 491 -17.00 21.48 -25.61
CA GLU A 491 -16.02 22.27 -24.83
C GLU A 491 -16.37 22.94 -23.49
N GLY A 492 -15.40 22.86 -22.56
CA GLY A 492 -15.20 23.84 -21.48
C GLY A 492 -15.48 23.32 -20.07
N ILE A 493 -14.46 22.80 -19.37
CA ILE A 493 -14.51 22.68 -17.90
C ILE A 493 -14.07 24.02 -17.32
N GLN A 494 -15.04 24.90 -17.01
CA GLN A 494 -14.90 25.97 -16.03
C GLN A 494 -15.35 25.43 -14.67
N ILE A 495 -14.48 25.51 -13.66
CA ILE A 495 -14.80 25.18 -12.28
C ILE A 495 -15.22 26.47 -11.58
N TYR A 496 -16.51 26.60 -11.28
CA TYR A 496 -17.03 27.63 -10.38
C TYR A 496 -17.35 27.00 -9.02
N TRP A 497 -16.88 27.62 -7.95
CA TRP A 497 -17.36 27.40 -6.58
C TRP A 497 -18.32 28.54 -6.24
N PRO A 498 -19.57 28.28 -5.79
CA PRO A 498 -20.41 29.35 -5.28
C PRO A 498 -19.92 29.79 -3.90
N GLY A 499 -19.63 31.08 -3.79
CA GLY A 499 -19.16 31.73 -2.57
C GLY A 499 -20.26 32.04 -1.54
N ASN A 500 -19.77 32.39 -0.35
CA ASN A 500 -20.38 33.19 0.72
C ASN A 500 -21.89 33.22 0.84
N TRP A 501 -22.42 32.57 1.88
CA TRP A 501 -23.62 33.05 2.57
C TRP A 501 -23.39 33.06 4.08
N SER A 502 -23.06 34.25 4.59
CA SER A 502 -23.37 34.65 5.96
C SER A 502 -24.79 35.23 5.98
N SER A 503 -25.67 34.69 6.83
CA SER A 503 -26.55 35.46 7.71
C SER A 503 -27.56 34.55 8.40
N SER A 504 -27.59 34.68 9.72
CA SER A 504 -28.71 34.59 10.65
C SER A 504 -30.12 34.38 10.07
N ALA A 505 -30.86 33.42 10.62
CA ALA A 505 -32.24 33.63 11.07
C ALA A 505 -32.64 32.55 12.09
N HIS A 506 -32.86 32.99 13.33
CA HIS A 506 -33.69 32.30 14.30
C HIS A 506 -35.10 32.11 13.74
N LEU A 507 -35.76 30.99 14.06
CA LEU A 507 -37.17 30.93 14.43
C LEU A 507 -37.51 29.56 15.02
N GLN A 508 -37.84 29.60 16.32
CA GLN A 508 -38.54 28.67 17.23
C GLN A 508 -38.28 27.16 17.15
#